data_AF-A0A7J5XAY4-F1
#
_entry.id   AF-A0A7J5XAY4-F1
#
_cell.length_a   1.000
_cell.length_b   1.000
_cell.length_c   1.000
_cell.angle_alpha   90.00
_cell.angle_beta   90.00
_cell.angle_gamma   90.00
#
_symmetry.space_group_name_H-M   'P 1'
#
loop_
_entity.id
_entity.type
_entity.pdbx_description
1 polymer ?
#
loop_
_entity_poly.entity_id
_entity_poly.type
_entity_poly.pdbx_seq_one_letter_code
_entity_poly.pdbx_strand_id
1 'polypeptide(L)'
;MTAKLWGFGSAYRRRTQAVSLGEVGDIEMRKWQAPEVLGGKAVSQSSDVWSFGILLYEMVTLGDPPFAEYRATELLQYLQRGKHLKRPTTCSNSLYSIIMNCSHWRPEQRLSTSELIRTLQSGEKSANGRKVLKVAQPLDIEKYLREAGYGEAYNYAVL
;
A
#
# COMPACT_ATOMS: atom_id res chain seq x y z
N MET A 1 -14.18 16.32 -8.44
CA MET A 1 -14.30 15.40 -7.27
C MET A 1 -13.00 15.51 -6.49
N THR A 2 -13.06 15.66 -5.17
CA THR A 2 -11.86 15.87 -4.32
C THR A 2 -11.73 14.71 -3.34
N ALA A 3 -10.60 14.01 -3.37
CA ALA A 3 -10.27 12.99 -2.37
C ALA A 3 -9.74 13.65 -1.09
N LYS A 4 -10.06 13.06 0.06
CA LYS A 4 -9.57 13.51 1.38
C LYS A 4 -9.00 12.31 2.14
N LEU A 5 -7.85 12.51 2.79
CA LEU A 5 -7.29 11.53 3.70
C LEU A 5 -8.15 11.43 4.96
N TRP A 6 -8.37 10.21 5.44
CA TRP A 6 -9.10 9.91 6.67
C TRP A 6 -8.46 8.69 7.35
N GLY A 7 -8.97 8.29 8.52
CA GLY A 7 -8.47 7.09 9.22
C GLY A 7 -7.27 7.33 10.14
N PHE A 8 -7.12 8.53 10.69
CA PHE A 8 -5.99 8.88 11.58
C PHE A 8 -6.05 8.23 12.98
N GLY A 9 -7.03 7.37 13.27
CA GLY A 9 -7.20 6.76 14.60
C GLY A 9 -5.98 5.97 15.07
N SER A 10 -5.38 5.16 14.18
CA SER A 10 -4.18 4.37 14.50
C SER A 10 -2.95 5.25 14.73
N ALA A 11 -2.80 6.33 13.94
CA ALA A 11 -1.72 7.30 14.12
C ALA A 11 -1.86 8.08 15.44
N TYR A 12 -3.09 8.47 15.79
CA TYR A 12 -3.41 9.11 17.05
C TYR A 12 -3.07 8.21 18.24
N ARG A 13 -3.50 6.94 18.21
CA ARG A 13 -3.22 5.96 19.27
C ARG A 13 -1.72 5.73 19.47
N ARG A 14 -0.95 5.55 18.38
CA ARG A 14 0.52 5.43 18.44
C ARG A 14 1.20 6.63 19.09
N ARG A 15 0.62 7.83 18.95
CA ARG A 15 1.18 9.06 19.53
C ARG A 15 0.80 9.27 20.99
N THR A 16 -0.38 8.82 21.41
CA THR A 16 -0.95 9.14 22.73
C THR A 16 -0.81 8.02 23.75
N GLN A 17 -0.69 6.76 23.32
CA GLN A 17 -0.49 5.62 24.20
C GLN A 17 0.95 5.10 24.09
N ALA A 18 1.66 5.09 25.22
CA ALA A 18 2.94 4.41 25.36
C ALA A 18 2.70 2.89 25.31
N VAL A 19 2.65 2.35 24.09
CA VAL A 19 2.83 0.94 23.72
C VAL A 19 2.19 -0.11 24.65
N SER A 20 1.04 -0.64 24.24
CA SER A 20 0.81 -2.09 24.30
C SER A 20 1.10 -2.65 22.91
N LEU A 21 2.26 -3.27 22.76
CA LEU A 21 2.66 -4.04 21.58
C LEU A 21 1.72 -5.24 21.47
N GLY A 22 0.74 -5.13 20.58
CA GLY A 22 -0.10 -6.25 20.19
C GLY A 22 -1.58 -5.96 20.35
N GLU A 23 -2.16 -5.28 19.37
CA GLU A 23 -3.61 -5.35 19.17
C GLU A 23 -3.88 -5.36 17.66
N VAL A 24 -4.49 -6.46 17.21
CA VAL A 24 -5.30 -6.73 16.01
C VAL A 24 -5.24 -5.71 14.85
N GLY A 25 -5.42 -4.41 15.10
CA GLY A 25 -5.37 -3.34 14.09
C GLY A 25 -4.01 -3.11 13.41
N ASP A 26 -2.89 -3.53 14.02
CA ASP A 26 -1.57 -3.45 13.36
C ASP A 26 -1.35 -4.58 12.33
N ILE A 27 -2.10 -5.69 12.42
CA ILE A 27 -2.01 -6.82 11.47
C ILE A 27 -2.74 -6.49 10.17
N GLU A 28 -3.88 -5.82 10.28
CA GLU A 28 -4.79 -5.52 9.16
C GLU A 28 -4.17 -4.59 8.11
N MET A 29 -3.18 -3.76 8.49
CA MET A 29 -2.53 -2.80 7.59
C MET A 29 -1.15 -3.25 7.09
N ARG A 30 -0.69 -4.45 7.43
CA ARG A 30 0.66 -4.92 7.09
C ARG A 30 0.95 -4.88 5.59
N LYS A 31 -0.05 -5.12 4.73
CA LYS A 31 0.14 -5.10 3.27
C LYS A 31 0.46 -3.73 2.69
N TRP A 32 0.19 -2.67 3.44
CA TRP A 32 0.55 -1.28 3.09
C TRP A 32 1.83 -0.80 3.77
N GLN A 33 2.34 -1.54 4.75
CA GLN A 33 3.52 -1.12 5.50
C GLN A 33 4.81 -1.34 4.70
N ALA A 34 5.74 -0.39 4.86
CA ALA A 34 7.06 -0.49 4.28
C ALA A 34 7.87 -1.64 4.92
N PRO A 35 8.85 -2.24 4.21
CA PRO A 35 9.64 -3.37 4.72
C PRO A 35 10.31 -3.09 6.06
N GLU A 36 10.81 -1.88 6.26
CA GLU A 36 11.45 -1.48 7.51
C GLU A 36 10.47 -1.39 8.68
N VAL A 37 9.22 -0.97 8.42
CA VAL A 37 8.15 -0.90 9.43
C VAL A 37 7.66 -2.31 9.75
N LEU A 38 7.51 -3.18 8.74
CA LEU A 38 7.23 -4.60 8.93
C LEU A 38 8.31 -5.32 9.76
N GLY A 39 9.57 -4.87 9.62
CA GLY A 39 10.72 -5.33 10.40
C GLY A 39 10.85 -4.68 11.78
N GLY A 40 9.87 -3.87 12.22
CA GLY A 40 9.82 -3.28 13.56
C GLY A 40 10.50 -1.91 13.72
N LYS A 41 10.94 -1.27 12.63
CA LYS A 41 11.41 0.12 12.70
C LYS A 41 10.24 1.09 12.83
N ALA A 42 10.53 2.27 13.37
CA ALA A 42 9.56 3.36 13.47
C ALA A 42 9.10 3.84 12.09
N VAL A 43 7.85 4.32 12.02
CA VAL A 43 7.30 4.98 10.83
C VAL A 43 8.07 6.26 10.53
N SER A 44 8.20 6.56 9.24
CA SER A 44 8.89 7.73 8.72
C SER A 44 8.16 8.30 7.49
N GLN A 45 8.54 9.49 7.05
CA GLN A 45 8.01 10.05 5.80
C GLN A 45 8.28 9.13 4.59
N SER A 46 9.41 8.41 4.57
CA SER A 46 9.74 7.46 3.51
C SER A 46 8.86 6.20 3.56
N SER A 47 8.41 5.77 4.74
CA SER A 47 7.44 4.67 4.85
C SER A 47 6.02 5.10 4.44
N ASP A 48 5.69 6.38 4.61
CA ASP A 48 4.42 6.92 4.09
C ASP A 48 4.44 6.97 2.55
N VAL A 49 5.59 7.32 1.95
CA VAL A 49 5.78 7.25 0.49
C VAL A 49 5.57 5.82 -0.04
N TRP A 50 6.09 4.82 0.67
CA TRP A 50 5.81 3.41 0.31
C TRP A 50 4.31 3.13 0.31
N SER A 51 3.63 3.46 1.42
CA SER A 51 2.19 3.22 1.60
C SER A 51 1.37 3.92 0.51
N PHE A 52 1.79 5.12 0.10
CA PHE A 52 1.19 5.84 -1.01
C PHE A 52 1.43 5.16 -2.36
N GLY A 53 2.59 4.55 -2.60
CA GLY A 53 2.84 3.73 -3.78
C GLY A 53 1.89 2.54 -3.88
N ILE A 54 1.62 1.87 -2.74
CA ILE A 54 0.63 0.79 -2.67
C ILE A 54 -0.78 1.32 -2.96
N LEU A 55 -1.15 2.50 -2.44
CA LEU A 55 -2.43 3.14 -2.74
C LEU A 55 -2.60 3.43 -4.24
N LEU A 56 -1.55 3.94 -4.91
CA LEU A 56 -1.59 4.17 -6.36
C LEU A 56 -1.79 2.86 -7.14
N TYR A 57 -1.20 1.75 -6.66
CA TYR A 57 -1.42 0.42 -7.22
C TYR A 57 -2.89 -0.02 -7.10
N GLU A 58 -3.51 0.18 -5.95
CA GLU A 58 -4.93 -0.13 -5.76
C GLU A 58 -5.84 0.72 -6.65
N MET A 59 -5.52 2.00 -6.81
CA MET A 59 -6.28 2.88 -7.70
C MET A 59 -6.25 2.41 -9.16
N VAL A 60 -5.10 1.94 -9.66
CA VAL A 60 -4.97 1.51 -11.07
C VAL A 60 -5.52 0.10 -11.32
N THR A 61 -5.58 -0.73 -10.29
CA THR A 61 -6.26 -2.04 -10.33
C THR A 61 -7.76 -1.93 -10.09
N LEU A 62 -8.27 -0.75 -9.76
CA LEU A 62 -9.68 -0.50 -9.42
C LEU A 62 -10.13 -1.26 -8.17
N GLY A 63 -9.21 -1.38 -7.19
CA GLY A 63 -9.48 -1.99 -5.90
C GLY A 63 -9.08 -3.46 -5.79
N ASP A 64 -8.09 -3.93 -6.56
CA ASP A 64 -7.50 -5.23 -6.23
C ASP A 64 -6.59 -5.09 -5.01
N PRO A 65 -6.68 -6.00 -4.04
CA PRO A 65 -5.87 -5.94 -2.83
C PRO A 65 -4.39 -6.14 -3.16
N PRO A 66 -3.48 -5.34 -2.55
CA PRO A 66 -2.06 -5.49 -2.78
C PRO A 66 -1.60 -6.85 -2.26
N PHE A 67 -0.73 -7.53 -3.03
CA PHE A 67 -0.19 -8.85 -2.66
C PHE A 67 -1.30 -9.88 -2.31
N ALA A 68 -2.41 -9.91 -3.05
CA ALA A 68 -3.54 -10.83 -2.81
C ALA A 68 -3.14 -12.31 -2.67
N GLU A 69 -2.10 -12.74 -3.39
CA GLU A 69 -1.60 -14.12 -3.40
C GLU A 69 -0.81 -14.52 -2.13
N TYR A 70 -0.47 -13.57 -1.25
CA TYR A 70 0.43 -13.79 -0.10
C TYR A 70 -0.24 -13.40 1.21
N ARG A 71 0.05 -14.13 2.30
CA ARG A 71 -0.41 -13.73 3.63
C ARG A 71 0.33 -12.48 4.10
N ALA A 72 -0.31 -11.67 4.94
CA ALA A 72 0.31 -10.45 5.44
C ALA A 72 1.58 -10.71 6.28
N THR A 73 1.69 -11.91 6.84
CA THR A 73 2.83 -12.38 7.63
C THR A 73 4.01 -12.86 6.79
N GLU A 74 3.76 -13.31 5.56
CA GLU A 74 4.79 -13.75 4.60
C GLU A 74 5.38 -12.58 3.80
N LEU A 75 4.72 -11.41 3.84
CA LEU A 75 5.05 -10.26 3.01
C LEU A 75 6.49 -9.77 3.19
N LEU A 76 6.99 -9.69 4.42
CA LEU A 76 8.37 -9.24 4.65
C LEU A 76 9.38 -10.16 3.97
N GLN A 77 9.19 -11.49 4.09
CA GLN A 77 10.06 -12.47 3.44
C GLN A 77 9.96 -12.41 1.92
N TYR A 78 8.75 -12.19 1.39
CA TYR A 78 8.52 -12.00 -0.05
C TYR A 78 9.31 -10.80 -0.59
N LEU A 79 9.22 -9.66 0.09
CA LEU A 79 9.92 -8.42 -0.31
C LEU A 79 11.44 -8.56 -0.17
N GLN A 80 11.94 -9.24 0.87
CA GLN A 80 13.37 -9.52 1.06
C GLN A 80 13.98 -10.32 -0.10
N ARG A 81 13.19 -11.15 -0.78
CA ARG A 81 13.62 -11.91 -1.97
C ARG A 81 13.64 -11.06 -3.26
N GLY A 82 13.51 -9.74 -3.14
CA GLY A 82 13.49 -8.81 -4.27
C GLY A 82 12.21 -8.87 -5.10
N LYS A 83 11.14 -9.45 -4.55
CA LYS A 83 9.84 -9.50 -5.22
C LYS A 83 9.06 -8.21 -4.95
N HIS A 84 8.20 -7.85 -5.89
CA HIS A 84 7.40 -6.62 -5.85
C HIS A 84 6.02 -6.84 -6.48
N LEU A 85 5.19 -5.80 -6.48
CA LEU A 85 3.88 -5.81 -7.14
C LEU A 85 4.06 -6.02 -8.65
N LYS A 86 3.28 -6.94 -9.23
CA LYS A 86 3.26 -7.18 -10.68
C LYS A 86 2.59 -6.00 -11.38
N ARG A 87 3.04 -5.60 -12.57
CA ARG A 87 2.38 -4.50 -13.32
C ARG A 87 0.98 -4.92 -13.78
N PRO A 88 -0.09 -4.21 -13.40
CA PRO A 88 -1.43 -4.48 -13.91
C PRO A 88 -1.52 -4.19 -15.41
N THR A 89 -2.37 -4.92 -16.14
CA THR A 89 -2.57 -4.73 -17.58
C THR A 89 -3.19 -3.37 -17.92
N THR A 90 -3.94 -2.80 -16.97
CA THR A 90 -4.55 -1.47 -17.04
C THR A 90 -3.57 -0.33 -16.77
N CYS A 91 -2.37 -0.63 -16.25
CA CYS A 91 -1.42 0.36 -15.78
C CYS A 91 -0.40 0.75 -16.86
N SER A 92 -0.29 2.06 -17.13
CA SER A 92 0.73 2.59 -18.03
C SER A 92 2.13 2.38 -17.44
N ASN A 93 3.13 2.28 -18.31
CA ASN A 93 4.53 2.16 -17.85
C ASN A 93 4.96 3.37 -17.00
N SER A 94 4.46 4.57 -17.33
CA SER A 94 4.76 5.79 -16.58
C SER A 94 4.23 5.73 -15.14
N LEU A 95 2.95 5.35 -14.95
CA LEU A 95 2.36 5.24 -13.62
C LEU A 95 2.97 4.09 -12.82
N TYR A 96 3.23 2.96 -13.48
CA TYR A 96 3.91 1.84 -12.83
C TYR A 96 5.32 2.22 -12.37
N SER A 97 6.06 2.99 -13.15
CA SER A 97 7.38 3.50 -12.73
C SER A 97 7.28 4.37 -11.48
N ILE A 98 6.24 5.21 -11.35
CA ILE A 98 6.00 6.00 -10.14
C ILE A 98 5.74 5.09 -8.95
N ILE A 99 4.85 4.10 -9.10
CA ILE A 99 4.54 3.11 -8.05
C ILE A 99 5.81 2.40 -7.58
N MET A 100 6.65 1.95 -8.51
CA MET A 100 7.91 1.27 -8.20
C MET A 100 8.91 2.18 -7.51
N ASN A 101 9.02 3.44 -7.94
CA ASN A 101 9.89 4.42 -7.29
C ASN A 101 9.42 4.78 -5.87
N CYS A 102 8.12 4.71 -5.59
CA CYS A 102 7.58 4.84 -4.23
C CYS A 102 7.84 3.59 -3.37
N SER A 103 7.86 2.40 -3.97
CA SER A 103 7.95 1.10 -3.30
C SER A 103 9.32 0.43 -3.43
N HIS A 104 10.40 1.22 -3.44
CA HIS A 104 11.75 0.69 -3.36
C HIS A 104 12.05 0.05 -1.99
N TRP A 105 12.82 -1.04 -1.99
CA TRP A 105 13.26 -1.74 -0.78
C TRP A 105 13.96 -0.79 0.20
N ARG A 106 14.92 0.00 -0.30
CA ARG A 106 15.69 0.95 0.51
C ARG A 106 14.93 2.27 0.64
N PRO A 107 14.69 2.78 1.87
CA PRO A 107 14.01 4.06 2.09
C PRO A 107 14.66 5.25 1.37
N GLU A 108 15.99 5.21 1.22
CA GLU A 108 16.77 6.30 0.60
C GLU A 108 16.64 6.34 -0.92
N GLN A 109 16.18 5.25 -1.55
CA GLN A 109 15.96 5.16 -3.00
C GLN A 109 14.53 5.54 -3.40
N ARG A 110 13.65 5.80 -2.43
CA ARG A 110 12.28 6.22 -2.70
C ARG A 110 12.24 7.69 -3.06
N LEU A 111 11.27 8.07 -3.89
CA LEU A 111 11.03 9.49 -4.20
C LEU A 111 10.77 10.28 -2.92
N SER A 112 11.33 11.48 -2.82
CA SER A 112 10.86 12.43 -1.84
C SER A 112 9.43 12.88 -2.16
N THR A 113 8.71 13.37 -1.15
CA THR A 113 7.34 13.85 -1.35
C THR A 113 7.26 14.96 -2.42
N SER A 114 8.26 15.85 -2.48
CA SER A 114 8.30 16.92 -3.47
C SER A 114 8.52 16.40 -4.89
N GLU A 115 9.39 15.41 -5.08
CA GLU A 115 9.61 14.75 -6.38
C GLU A 115 8.38 13.96 -6.82
N LEU A 116 7.72 13.26 -5.89
CA LEU A 116 6.49 12.54 -6.15
C LEU A 116 5.39 13.48 -6.67
N ILE A 117 5.17 14.62 -6.00
CA ILE A 117 4.18 15.62 -6.43
C ILE A 117 4.51 16.12 -7.84
N ARG A 118 5.78 16.49 -8.10
CA ARG A 118 6.21 16.96 -9.43
C ARG A 118 6.00 15.91 -10.52
N THR A 119 6.32 14.66 -10.22
CA THR A 119 6.20 13.54 -11.16
C THR A 119 4.72 13.26 -11.49
N LEU A 120 3.84 13.30 -10.48
CA LEU A 120 2.39 13.15 -10.69
C LEU A 120 1.80 14.30 -11.51
N GLN A 121 2.18 15.55 -11.22
CA GLN A 121 1.74 16.71 -11.99
C GLN A 121 2.22 16.67 -13.46
N SER A 122 3.43 16.16 -13.70
CA SER A 122 3.92 15.93 -15.05
C SER A 122 3.15 14.81 -15.76
N GLY A 123 2.85 13.72 -15.04
CA GLY A 123 2.04 12.61 -15.52
C GLY A 123 0.61 13.02 -15.89
N GLU A 124 -0.02 13.90 -15.11
CA GLU A 124 -1.35 14.45 -15.39
C GLU A 124 -1.41 15.18 -16.73
N LYS A 125 -0.41 16.02 -17.04
CA LYS A 125 -0.33 16.72 -18.33
C LYS A 125 -0.23 15.76 -19.52
N SER A 126 0.31 14.57 -19.30
CA SER A 126 0.50 13.54 -20.31
C SER A 126 -0.60 12.49 -20.32
N ALA A 127 -1.56 12.56 -19.38
CA ALA A 127 -2.58 11.54 -19.20
C ALA A 127 -3.67 11.64 -20.27
N ASN A 128 -4.07 10.49 -20.83
CA ASN A 128 -5.20 10.43 -21.75
C ASN A 128 -6.52 10.46 -20.98
N GLY A 129 -7.04 11.66 -20.72
CA GLY A 129 -8.31 11.88 -20.00
C GLY A 129 -9.55 11.28 -20.67
N ARG A 130 -9.45 10.70 -21.88
CA ARG A 130 -10.57 10.05 -22.58
C ARG A 130 -10.77 8.58 -22.24
N LYS A 131 -9.74 7.87 -21.78
CA LYS A 131 -9.83 6.43 -21.46
C LYS A 131 -9.99 6.23 -19.95
N VAL A 132 -11.24 6.26 -19.50
CA VAL A 132 -11.57 5.93 -18.11
C VAL A 132 -11.45 4.42 -17.90
N LEU A 133 -10.76 4.02 -16.83
CA LEU A 133 -10.69 2.64 -16.40
C LEU A 133 -12.08 2.20 -15.91
N LYS A 134 -12.57 1.06 -16.41
CA LYS A 134 -13.89 0.52 -16.05
C LYS A 134 -13.72 -0.89 -15.48
N VAL A 135 -14.43 -1.18 -14.41
CA VAL A 135 -14.57 -2.53 -13.86
C VAL A 135 -15.80 -3.21 -14.45
N ALA A 136 -15.71 -4.51 -14.71
CA ALA A 136 -16.84 -5.29 -15.24
C ALA A 136 -17.89 -5.63 -14.17
N GLN A 137 -17.47 -5.72 -12.90
CA GLN A 137 -18.32 -6.05 -11.77
C GLN A 137 -18.02 -5.12 -10.58
N PRO A 138 -19.00 -4.86 -9.69
CA PRO A 138 -18.77 -4.14 -8.44
C PRO A 138 -17.71 -4.84 -7.58
N LEU A 139 -17.00 -4.06 -6.76
CA LEU A 139 -16.04 -4.60 -5.80
C LEU A 139 -16.77 -5.43 -4.72
N ASP A 140 -16.39 -6.69 -4.58
CA ASP A 140 -16.78 -7.53 -3.45
C ASP A 140 -15.94 -7.15 -2.22
N ILE A 141 -16.57 -6.44 -1.29
CA ILE A 141 -15.91 -5.89 -0.10
C ILE A 141 -15.41 -7.01 0.81
N GLU A 142 -16.18 -8.08 1.00
CA GLU A 142 -15.81 -9.18 1.91
C GLU A 142 -14.61 -9.94 1.35
N LYS A 143 -14.63 -10.23 0.05
CA LYS A 143 -13.49 -10.83 -0.65
C LYS A 143 -12.25 -9.94 -0.54
N TYR A 144 -12.40 -8.64 -0.80
CA TYR A 144 -11.30 -7.68 -0.72
C TYR A 144 -10.69 -7.65 0.68
N LEU A 145 -11.50 -7.51 1.73
CA LEU A 145 -11.01 -7.44 3.11
C LEU A 145 -10.23 -8.70 3.49
N ARG A 146 -10.77 -9.88 3.14
CA ARG A 146 -10.08 -11.15 3.37
C ARG A 146 -8.74 -11.22 2.65
N GLU A 147 -8.69 -10.88 1.37
CA GLU A 147 -7.46 -10.91 0.57
C GLU A 147 -6.48 -9.79 0.94
N ALA A 148 -6.94 -8.69 1.52
CA ALA A 148 -6.11 -7.64 2.10
C ALA A 148 -5.47 -8.03 3.44
N GLY A 149 -5.93 -9.12 4.06
CA GLY A 149 -5.43 -9.62 5.35
C GLY A 149 -6.24 -9.17 6.57
N TYR A 150 -7.42 -8.55 6.38
CA TYR A 150 -8.33 -8.26 7.48
C TYR A 150 -8.90 -9.58 8.04
N GLY A 151 -8.81 -9.75 9.36
CA GLY A 151 -9.22 -10.98 10.05
C GLY A 151 -8.16 -12.10 10.12
N GLU A 152 -6.95 -11.93 9.57
CA GLU A 152 -5.86 -12.91 9.73
C GLU A 152 -5.40 -13.10 11.19
N ALA A 153 -5.71 -12.13 12.07
CA ALA A 153 -5.34 -12.17 13.49
C ALA A 153 -5.94 -13.36 14.27
N TYR A 154 -7.04 -13.97 13.79
CA TYR A 154 -7.73 -15.07 14.50
C TYR A 154 -7.17 -16.47 14.22
N ASN A 155 -6.28 -16.63 13.24
CA ASN A 155 -5.71 -17.93 12.87
C ASN A 155 -4.53 -18.38 13.77
N TYR A 156 -4.18 -17.58 14.79
CA TYR A 156 -3.08 -17.86 15.73
C TYR A 156 -3.54 -18.55 17.03
N ALA A 157 -4.83 -18.84 17.20
CA ALA A 157 -5.37 -19.44 18.41
C ALA A 157 -5.45 -20.98 18.40
N VAL A 158 -4.87 -21.65 17.39
CA VAL A 158 -4.80 -23.12 17.35
C VAL A 158 -3.39 -23.55 16.96
N LEU A 159 -2.53 -23.72 17.96
CA LEU A 159 -1.53 -24.78 18.07
C LEU A 159 -1.10 -24.88 19.54
#